data_AF-A0A7S3VCX8-F1
#
_entry.id   AF-A0A7S3VCX8-F1
#
_cell.length_a   1.000
_cell.length_b   1.000
_cell.length_c   1.000
_cell.angle_alpha   90.00
_cell.angle_beta   90.00
_cell.angle_gamma   90.00
#
_symmetry.space_group_name_H-M   'P 1'
#
loop_
_entity.id
_entity.type
_entity.pdbx_description
1 polymer ?
#
loop_
_entity_poly.entity_id
_entity_poly.type
_entity_poly.pdbx_seq_one_letter_code
_entity_poly.pdbx_strand_id
1 'polypeptide(L)'
;QQQQQKLQQQQQQQLQQQQQQQKKQQQQKKQQQQKKQQQLAQQQQQRQVQQQQQLAQQQQQQQQQQQQWEVLQDHNGRMYYRNGRTGESVWEIPKPTSDGNGNGNGNGNGHGN
;
A
#
# COMPACT_ATOMS: atom_id res chain seq x y z
N GLN A 1 15.44 -4.15 70.79
CA GLN A 1 14.87 -2.98 70.09
C GLN A 1 15.63 -2.62 68.80
N GLN A 2 16.95 -2.42 68.83
CA GLN A 2 17.75 -2.08 67.64
C GLN A 2 17.66 -3.11 66.49
N GLN A 3 17.66 -4.41 66.79
CA GLN A 3 17.59 -5.46 65.77
C GLN A 3 16.24 -5.45 65.01
N GLN A 4 15.16 -5.12 65.70
CA GLN A 4 13.80 -5.02 65.13
C GLN A 4 13.67 -3.78 64.24
N GLN A 5 14.25 -2.64 64.65
CA GLN A 5 14.34 -1.43 63.82
C GLN A 5 15.14 -1.68 62.53
N LYS A 6 16.27 -2.39 62.63
CA LYS A 6 17.10 -2.73 61.46
C LYS A 6 16.33 -3.60 60.46
N LEU A 7 15.57 -4.59 60.94
CA LEU A 7 14.73 -5.43 60.11
C LEU A 7 13.62 -4.63 59.42
N GLN A 8 12.95 -3.73 60.14
CA GLN A 8 11.91 -2.88 59.58
C GLN A 8 12.47 -1.94 58.49
N GLN A 9 13.64 -1.35 58.72
CA GLN A 9 14.31 -0.50 57.75
C GLN A 9 14.73 -1.28 56.49
N GLN A 10 15.23 -2.51 56.66
CA GLN A 10 15.56 -3.39 55.55
C GLN A 10 14.31 -3.75 54.73
N GLN A 11 13.19 -4.04 55.39
CA GLN A 11 11.93 -4.34 54.72
C GLN A 11 11.39 -3.14 53.94
N GLN A 12 11.49 -1.94 54.51
CA GLN A 12 11.11 -0.70 53.84
C GLN A 12 11.99 -0.41 52.62
N GLN A 13 13.30 -0.67 52.71
CA GLN A 13 14.23 -0.53 51.60
C GLN A 13 13.92 -1.53 50.48
N GLN A 14 13.61 -2.79 50.81
CA GLN A 14 13.19 -3.79 49.82
C GLN A 14 11.89 -3.38 49.13
N LEU A 15 10.89 -2.89 49.87
CA LEU A 15 9.64 -2.41 49.29
C LEU A 15 9.88 -1.23 48.34
N GLN A 16 10.75 -0.30 48.72
CA GLN A 16 11.10 0.84 47.87
C GLN A 16 11.81 0.39 46.59
N GLN A 17 12.74 -0.57 46.67
CA GLN A 17 13.39 -1.16 45.51
C GLN A 17 12.37 -1.87 44.59
N GLN A 18 11.44 -2.63 45.16
CA GLN A 18 10.38 -3.29 44.40
C GLN A 18 9.50 -2.28 43.66
N GLN A 19 9.09 -1.20 44.32
CA GLN A 19 8.32 -0.12 43.67
C GLN A 19 9.12 0.57 42.56
N GLN A 20 10.42 0.82 42.76
CA GLN A 20 11.29 1.40 41.72
C GLN A 20 11.41 0.46 40.51
N GLN A 21 11.58 -0.84 40.74
CA GLN A 21 11.62 -1.85 39.68
C GLN A 21 10.30 -1.90 38.90
N GLN A 22 9.16 -1.89 39.60
CA GLN A 22 7.84 -1.85 38.94
C GLN A 22 7.66 -0.59 38.10
N LYS A 23 8.03 0.59 38.63
CA LYS A 23 7.99 1.85 37.87
C LYS A 23 8.87 1.79 36.62
N LYS A 24 10.08 1.24 36.73
CA LYS A 24 10.99 1.05 35.59
C LYS A 24 10.38 0.12 34.54
N GLN A 25 9.77 -0.99 34.94
CA GLN A 25 9.09 -1.91 34.02
C GLN A 25 7.88 -1.24 33.33
N GLN A 26 7.07 -0.49 34.06
CA GLN A 26 5.94 0.25 33.50
C GLN A 26 6.42 1.31 32.49
N GLN A 27 7.49 2.04 32.81
CA GLN A 27 8.09 3.01 31.91
C GLN A 27 8.63 2.36 30.64
N GLN A 28 9.30 1.21 30.76
CA GLN A 28 9.76 0.44 29.60
C GLN A 28 8.61 -0.04 28.72
N LYS A 29 7.54 -0.57 29.31
CA LYS A 29 6.33 -0.98 28.57
C LYS A 29 5.71 0.21 27.83
N LYS A 30 5.60 1.37 28.49
CA LYS A 30 5.08 2.60 27.87
C LYS A 30 5.95 3.04 26.70
N GLN A 31 7.29 3.02 26.85
CA GLN A 31 8.22 3.35 25.77
C GLN A 31 8.11 2.38 24.60
N GLN A 32 8.01 1.07 24.86
CA GLN A 32 7.81 0.05 23.83
C GLN A 32 6.48 0.27 23.08
N GLN A 33 5.41 0.56 23.80
CA GLN A 33 4.11 0.84 23.21
C GLN A 33 4.16 2.10 22.34
N GLN A 34 4.81 3.17 22.81
CA GLN A 34 4.98 4.40 22.05
C GLN A 34 5.80 4.16 20.78
N LYS A 35 6.91 3.42 20.88
CA LYS A 35 7.73 3.04 19.72
C LYS A 35 6.93 2.22 18.71
N LYS A 36 6.13 1.26 19.18
CA LYS A 36 5.24 0.46 18.32
C LYS A 36 4.20 1.32 17.61
N GLN A 37 3.60 2.29 18.30
CA GLN A 37 2.65 3.23 17.70
C GLN A 37 3.33 4.12 16.64
N GLN A 38 4.52 4.64 16.93
CA GLN A 38 5.30 5.42 15.96
C GLN A 38 5.63 4.60 14.72
N GLN A 39 6.07 3.35 14.90
CA GLN A 39 6.39 2.45 13.79
C GLN A 39 5.14 2.12 12.96
N LEU A 40 3.99 1.90 13.60
CA LEU A 40 2.73 1.67 12.89
C LEU A 40 2.30 2.90 12.10
N ALA A 41 2.40 4.10 12.68
CA ALA A 41 2.10 5.35 11.99
C ALA A 41 3.02 5.56 10.77
N GLN A 42 4.33 5.31 10.92
CA GLN A 42 5.27 5.36 9.80
C GLN A 42 4.94 4.33 8.72
N GLN A 43 4.59 3.10 9.10
CA GLN A 43 4.19 2.07 8.14
C GLN A 43 2.91 2.46 7.38
N GLN A 44 1.93 3.05 8.07
CA GLN A 44 0.70 3.55 7.45
C GLN A 44 1.00 4.68 6.46
N GLN A 45 1.85 5.64 6.83
CA GLN A 45 2.28 6.71 5.93
C GLN A 45 3.00 6.16 4.70
N GLN A 46 3.92 5.20 4.87
CA GLN A 46 4.61 4.56 3.76
C GLN A 46 3.64 3.84 2.82
N ARG A 47 2.65 3.11 3.37
CA ARG A 47 1.60 2.48 2.54
C ARG A 47 0.78 3.50 1.76
N GLN A 48 0.40 4.61 2.38
CA GLN A 48 -0.36 5.67 1.69
C GLN A 48 0.47 6.30 0.57
N VAL A 49 1.74 6.60 0.82
CA VAL A 49 2.66 7.12 -0.20
C VAL A 49 2.83 6.13 -1.34
N GLN A 50 3.04 4.84 -1.04
CA GLN A 50 3.16 3.80 -2.05
C GLN A 50 1.90 3.67 -2.90
N GLN A 51 0.72 3.68 -2.27
CA GLN A 51 -0.56 3.66 -2.97
C GLN A 51 -0.71 4.89 -3.87
N GLN A 52 -0.42 6.09 -3.36
CA GLN A 52 -0.51 7.32 -4.15
C GLN A 52 0.46 7.31 -5.35
N GLN A 53 1.67 6.79 -5.17
CA GLN A 53 2.64 6.61 -6.25
C GLN A 53 2.12 5.61 -7.30
N GLN A 54 1.51 4.50 -6.90
CA GLN A 54 0.92 3.54 -7.83
C GLN A 54 -0.23 4.16 -8.62
N LEU A 55 -1.12 4.93 -7.96
CA LEU A 55 -2.19 5.65 -8.65
C LEU A 55 -1.63 6.69 -9.64
N ALA A 56 -0.62 7.44 -9.23
CA ALA A 56 0.03 8.43 -10.11
C ALA A 56 0.67 7.77 -11.34
N GLN A 57 1.36 6.63 -11.16
CA GLN A 57 1.91 5.86 -12.26
C GLN A 57 0.82 5.34 -13.20
N GLN A 58 -0.27 4.79 -12.66
CA GLN A 58 -1.39 4.33 -13.47
C GLN A 58 -2.04 5.47 -14.26
N GLN A 59 -2.24 6.64 -13.62
CA GLN A 59 -2.77 7.82 -14.31
C GLN A 59 -1.83 8.30 -15.41
N GLN A 60 -0.51 8.32 -15.18
CA GLN A 60 0.45 8.68 -16.21
C GLN A 60 0.43 7.68 -17.38
N GLN A 61 0.33 6.38 -17.11
CA GLN A 61 0.19 5.37 -18.18
C GLN A 61 -1.10 5.57 -18.96
N GLN A 62 -2.22 5.86 -18.29
CA GLN A 62 -3.48 6.16 -18.96
C GLN A 62 -3.38 7.43 -19.82
N GLN A 63 -2.74 8.49 -19.32
CA GLN A 63 -2.51 9.71 -20.09
C GLN A 63 -1.61 9.46 -21.31
N GLN A 64 -0.54 8.68 -21.15
CA GLN A 64 0.33 8.31 -22.27
C GLN A 64 -0.42 7.49 -23.31
N GLN A 65 -1.24 6.53 -22.89
CA GLN A 65 -2.11 5.78 -23.79
C GLN A 65 -3.07 6.73 -24.51
N GLN A 66 -3.76 7.63 -23.81
CA GLN A 66 -4.68 8.60 -24.42
C GLN A 66 -3.99 9.55 -25.39
N GLN A 67 -2.77 10.02 -25.09
CA GLN A 67 -1.99 10.86 -26.01
C GLN A 67 -1.54 10.14 -27.28
N GLN A 68 -1.49 8.81 -27.29
CA GLN A 68 -1.14 8.02 -28.48
C GLN A 68 -2.31 7.87 -29.47
N TRP A 69 -3.55 8.15 -29.04
CA TRP A 69 -4.73 8.06 -29.89
C TRP A 69 -5.17 9.47 -30.34
N GLU A 70 -5.19 9.69 -31.64
CA GLU A 70 -5.66 10.92 -32.28
C GLU A 70 -7.15 10.80 -32.63
N VAL A 71 -7.95 11.83 -32.32
CA VAL A 71 -9.37 11.88 -32.68
C VAL A 71 -9.52 12.44 -34.08
N LEU A 72 -10.13 11.67 -34.97
CA LEU A 72 -10.34 12.02 -36.37
C LEU A 72 -11.83 11.85 -36.73
N GLN A 73 -12.30 12.58 -37.73
CA GLN A 73 -13.67 12.48 -38.23
C GLN A 73 -13.66 11.76 -39.59
N ASP A 74 -14.58 10.82 -39.79
CA ASP A 74 -14.77 10.15 -41.08
C ASP A 74 -15.64 11.00 -42.04
N HIS A 75 -15.75 10.55 -43.28
CA HIS A 75 -16.50 11.21 -44.36
C HIS A 75 -18.01 11.36 -44.07
N ASN A 76 -18.55 10.59 -43.13
CA ASN A 76 -19.94 10.60 -42.69
C ASN A 76 -20.12 11.46 -41.42
N GLY A 77 -19.08 12.14 -40.96
CA GLY A 77 -19.10 12.97 -39.76
C GLY A 77 -18.91 12.20 -38.44
N ARG A 78 -18.59 10.90 -38.49
CA ARG A 78 -18.41 10.07 -37.28
C ARG A 78 -17.00 10.21 -36.72
N MET A 79 -16.89 10.37 -35.40
CA MET A 79 -15.58 10.42 -34.74
C MET A 79 -15.00 9.02 -34.56
N TYR A 80 -13.72 8.84 -34.88
CA TYR A 80 -12.94 7.63 -34.65
C TYR A 80 -11.57 7.99 -34.06
N TYR A 81 -10.98 7.05 -33.32
CA TYR A 81 -9.67 7.21 -32.69
C TYR A 81 -8.64 6.42 -33.50
N ARG A 82 -7.51 7.04 -33.84
CA ARG A 82 -6.42 6.40 -34.55
C ARG A 82 -5.15 6.40 -33.71
N ASN A 83 -4.49 5.26 -33.56
CA ASN A 83 -3.21 5.16 -32.89
C ASN A 83 -2.11 5.73 -33.79
N GLY A 84 -1.51 6.85 -33.40
CA GLY A 84 -0.43 7.47 -34.15
C GLY A 84 0.85 6.61 -34.23
N ARG A 85 1.01 5.62 -33.33
CA ARG A 85 2.16 4.69 -33.32
C ARG A 85 1.95 3.45 -34.20
N THR A 86 0.79 2.80 -34.14
CA THR A 86 0.55 1.53 -34.85
C THR A 86 -0.27 1.70 -36.13
N GLY A 87 -0.92 2.84 -36.32
CA GLY A 87 -1.83 3.11 -37.43
C GLY A 87 -3.21 2.46 -37.27
N GLU A 88 -3.47 1.77 -36.17
CA GLU A 88 -4.76 1.11 -35.89
C GLU A 88 -5.86 2.15 -35.65
N SER A 89 -7.09 1.85 -36.09
CA SER A 89 -8.25 2.73 -35.96
C SER A 89 -9.38 2.02 -35.23
N VAL A 90 -9.96 2.68 -34.23
CA VAL A 90 -11.01 2.13 -33.36
C VAL A 90 -12.13 3.15 -33.16
N TRP A 91 -13.36 2.64 -33.01
CA TRP A 91 -14.55 3.47 -32.85
C TRP A 91 -14.81 3.88 -31.39
N GLU A 92 -14.20 3.18 -30.43
CA GLU A 92 -14.21 3.49 -29.00
C GLU A 92 -12.76 3.52 -28.49
N ILE A 93 -12.40 4.47 -27.61
CA ILE A 93 -11.09 4.47 -26.94
C ILE A 93 -10.93 3.10 -26.26
N PRO A 94 -9.85 2.34 -26.54
CA PRO A 94 -9.63 1.08 -25.87
C PRO A 94 -9.44 1.41 -24.39
N LYS A 95 -10.41 1.00 -23.57
CA LYS A 95 -10.27 1.01 -22.12
C LYS A 95 -9.01 0.19 -21.82
N PRO A 96 -8.14 0.60 -20.89
CA PRO A 96 -7.00 -0.20 -20.52
C PRO A 96 -7.52 -1.56 -20.06
N THR A 97 -7.44 -2.58 -20.90
CA THR A 97 -7.84 -3.93 -20.55
C THR A 97 -6.76 -4.44 -19.59
N SER A 98 -7.16 -4.73 -18.37
CA SER A 98 -6.34 -5.42 -17.36
C SER A 98 -6.10 -6.88 -17.75
N ASP A 99 -5.72 -7.17 -19.00
CA ASP A 99 -5.52 -8.52 -19.54
C ASP A 99 -4.14 -8.63 -20.19
N GLY A 100 -3.12 -8.41 -19.36
CA GLY A 100 -1.76 -8.85 -19.65
C GLY A 100 -1.50 -10.19 -18.97
N ASN A 101 -2.11 -11.29 -19.41
CA ASN A 101 -1.58 -12.68 -19.42
C ASN A 101 -2.69 -13.71 -19.73
N GLY A 102 -3.24 -13.68 -20.94
CA GLY A 102 -4.10 -14.74 -21.47
C GLY A 102 -3.35 -15.61 -22.47
N ASN A 103 -2.41 -16.46 -22.00
CA ASN A 103 -1.90 -17.59 -22.79
C ASN A 103 -3.01 -18.64 -22.93
N GLY A 104 -4.05 -18.31 -23.70
CA GLY A 104 -5.17 -19.17 -24.05
C GLY A 104 -4.78 -20.06 -25.21
N ASN A 105 -4.25 -21.24 -24.87
CA ASN A 105 -4.13 -22.39 -25.76
C ASN A 105 -5.50 -22.73 -26.38
N GLY A 106 -5.81 -22.13 -27.53
CA GLY A 106 -7.01 -22.39 -28.31
C GLY A 106 -6.87 -23.68 -29.10
N ASN A 107 -7.10 -24.80 -28.40
CA ASN A 107 -7.32 -26.12 -29.00
C ASN A 107 -8.50 -26.04 -29.98
N GLY A 108 -8.20 -25.94 -31.27
CA GLY A 108 -9.20 -25.98 -32.34
C GLY A 108 -9.79 -27.37 -32.45
N ASN A 109 -11.03 -27.53 -32.01
CA ASN A 109 -11.82 -28.70 -32.35
C ASN A 109 -13.29 -28.29 -32.53
N GLY A 110 -13.76 -28.28 -33.78
CA GLY A 110 -15.15 -27.97 -34.08
C GLY A 110 -15.43 -27.53 -35.52
N HIS A 111 -15.21 -28.42 -36.50
CA HIS A 111 -16.04 -28.41 -37.71
C HIS A 111 -16.39 -29.85 -38.07
N GLY A 112 -17.62 -30.24 -37.74
CA GLY A 112 -18.31 -31.35 -38.39
C GLY A 112 -19.15 -30.78 -39.53
N ASN A 113 -18.95 -31.31 -40.73
CA ASN A 113 -19.97 -31.99 -41.53
C ASN A 113 -19.31 -32.66 -42.73
#